data_AF-A0A0C2VZH8-F1
#
_entry.id   AF-A0A0C2VZH8-F1
#
_cell.length_a   1.000
_cell.length_b   1.000
_cell.length_c   1.000
_cell.angle_alpha   90.00
_cell.angle_beta   90.00
_cell.angle_gamma   90.00
#
_symmetry.space_group_name_H-M   'P 1'
#
loop_
_entity.id
_entity.type
_entity.pdbx_description
1 polymer ?
#
loop_
_entity_poly.entity_id
_entity_poly.type
_entity_poly.pdbx_seq_one_letter_code
_entity_poly.pdbx_strand_id
1 'polypeptide(L)'
;MKNYIAVLLTAVLLFLTGCASKAPVVADAPEFLPTYLNAGYQTAEETKSKLVAAGFEIVAEEEVGKKGLTSIVFTHEKLKALANRPSRGFLAGNLRALVNEEKQEVKISNPYYFIKANLQTQYQVGDETEVMNALAKAFPVTTPSEDKWKYEGLADYRFMMGMPFYQDQVLLTEGTSVAQLVENATENAKKNLVFTLKLSDNRFLLGVRLSKRTEKFAEKIGADKAGILPWMILIEEADVDGKKVARAYAMDAKYHIAISYPLLDLGGFASIMSIPGAIDAELKKYFK
;
A
#
# COMPACT_ATOMS: atom_id res chain seq x y z
N MET A 1 -75.05 45.46 -17.78
CA MET A 1 -75.37 44.32 -18.66
C MET A 1 -74.61 43.11 -18.14
N LYS A 2 -75.32 41.99 -17.99
CA LYS A 2 -74.83 40.71 -17.46
C LYS A 2 -73.80 40.05 -18.40
N ASN A 3 -72.98 39.16 -17.83
CA ASN A 3 -72.51 37.86 -18.31
C ASN A 3 -71.00 37.68 -18.01
N TYR A 4 -70.55 36.92 -16.98
CA TYR A 4 -70.62 35.47 -16.66
C TYR A 4 -69.40 34.66 -17.17
N ILE A 5 -68.82 33.88 -16.23
CA ILE A 5 -68.00 32.64 -16.38
C ILE A 5 -66.49 32.88 -16.58
N ALA A 6 -65.66 32.84 -15.52
CA ALA A 6 -65.08 31.69 -14.79
C ALA A 6 -63.88 31.04 -15.49
N VAL A 7 -62.75 30.86 -14.79
CA VAL A 7 -61.92 29.63 -14.77
C VAL A 7 -60.87 29.71 -13.64
N LEU A 8 -60.60 28.52 -13.11
CA LEU A 8 -59.87 28.03 -11.94
C LEU A 8 -58.46 28.58 -11.62
N LEU A 9 -58.22 28.68 -10.30
CA LEU A 9 -57.20 27.97 -9.50
C LEU A 9 -55.92 27.49 -10.22
N THR A 10 -54.75 28.02 -9.81
CA THR A 10 -53.65 27.20 -9.26
C THR A 10 -52.59 28.10 -8.61
N ALA A 11 -52.49 28.02 -7.27
CA ALA A 11 -51.39 28.57 -6.51
C ALA A 11 -50.24 27.55 -6.53
N VAL A 12 -49.12 27.88 -7.17
CA VAL A 12 -47.88 27.12 -7.05
C VAL A 12 -47.06 27.75 -5.91
N LEU A 13 -47.14 27.17 -4.71
CA LEU A 13 -46.16 27.42 -3.66
C LEU A 13 -44.91 26.58 -3.94
N LEU A 14 -43.83 27.23 -4.35
CA LEU A 14 -42.50 26.65 -4.38
C LEU A 14 -41.98 26.54 -2.94
N PHE A 15 -42.14 25.36 -2.34
CA PHE A 15 -41.37 24.96 -1.16
C PHE A 15 -39.92 24.70 -1.59
N LEU A 16 -39.06 25.70 -1.42
CA LEU A 16 -37.61 25.50 -1.35
C LEU A 16 -37.28 24.87 0.00
N THR A 17 -37.49 23.55 0.12
CA THR A 17 -36.86 22.75 1.17
C THR A 17 -35.37 22.67 0.87
N GLY A 18 -34.62 23.64 1.39
CA GLY A 18 -33.17 23.57 1.47
C GLY A 18 -32.77 22.42 2.38
N CYS A 19 -32.55 21.24 1.79
CA CYS A 19 -31.73 20.20 2.40
C CYS A 19 -30.30 20.73 2.51
N ALA A 20 -30.03 21.45 3.61
CA ALA A 20 -28.68 21.64 4.08
C ALA A 20 -28.17 20.27 4.54
N SER A 21 -27.56 19.53 3.61
CA SER A 21 -26.76 18.35 3.91
C SER A 21 -25.66 18.80 4.87
N LYS A 22 -25.84 18.57 6.17
CA LYS A 22 -24.72 18.61 7.11
C LYS A 22 -23.68 17.65 6.55
N ALA A 23 -22.52 18.18 6.17
CA ALA A 23 -21.35 17.36 5.91
C ALA A 23 -21.18 16.41 7.11
N PRO A 24 -20.93 15.11 6.87
CA PRO A 24 -20.68 14.19 7.96
C PRO A 24 -19.58 14.77 8.85
N VAL A 25 -19.83 14.84 10.14
CA VAL A 25 -18.84 15.20 11.15
C VAL A 25 -17.75 14.14 11.05
N VAL A 26 -16.65 14.51 10.39
CA VAL A 26 -15.43 13.73 10.34
C VAL A 26 -14.97 13.59 11.79
N ALA A 27 -14.84 12.37 12.30
CA ALA A 27 -14.11 12.17 13.55
C ALA A 27 -12.75 12.83 13.40
N ASP A 28 -12.37 13.71 14.33
CA ASP A 28 -11.13 14.49 14.20
C ASP A 28 -9.96 13.55 13.87
N ALA A 29 -9.30 13.81 12.74
CA ALA A 29 -8.18 12.98 12.30
C ALA A 29 -7.08 13.00 13.39
N PRO A 30 -6.43 11.86 13.66
CA PRO A 30 -5.39 11.82 14.68
C PRO A 30 -4.20 12.69 14.27
N GLU A 31 -3.52 13.32 15.22
CA GLU A 31 -2.32 14.12 14.91
C GLU A 31 -1.20 13.26 14.30
N PHE A 32 -1.00 12.06 14.85
CA PHE A 32 -0.01 11.08 14.39
C PHE A 32 -0.66 9.73 14.14
N LEU A 33 -0.17 9.04 13.10
CA LEU A 33 -0.50 7.65 12.84
C LEU A 33 0.73 6.77 13.07
N PRO A 34 0.62 5.69 13.87
CA PRO A 34 1.68 4.70 13.95
C PRO A 34 1.79 3.97 12.62
N THR A 35 3.00 3.69 12.16
CA THR A 35 3.25 2.96 10.91
C THR A 35 2.84 1.49 11.06
N TYR A 36 3.03 0.93 12.25
CA TYR A 36 2.69 -0.46 12.56
C TYR A 36 1.87 -0.59 13.86
N LEU A 37 1.24 -1.74 13.99
CA LEU A 37 0.54 -2.21 15.18
C LEU A 37 1.27 -3.46 15.67
N ASN A 38 1.65 -3.46 16.95
CA ASN A 38 2.27 -4.61 17.59
C ASN A 38 1.18 -5.47 18.23
N ALA A 39 1.14 -6.73 17.86
CA ALA A 39 0.30 -7.75 18.50
C ALA A 39 1.18 -8.68 19.35
N GLY A 40 0.55 -9.35 20.32
CA GLY A 40 1.19 -10.42 21.07
C GLY A 40 1.66 -11.55 20.14
N TYR A 41 2.72 -12.25 20.53
CA TYR A 41 3.31 -13.32 19.74
C TYR A 41 2.30 -14.37 19.33
N GLN A 42 2.40 -14.76 18.05
CA GLN A 42 1.68 -15.86 17.43
C GLN A 42 2.59 -16.42 16.34
N THR A 43 2.44 -17.72 16.06
CA THR A 43 3.14 -18.34 14.93
C THR A 43 2.66 -17.74 13.60
N ALA A 44 3.43 -17.96 12.53
CA ALA A 44 3.02 -17.57 11.18
C ALA A 44 1.68 -18.21 10.77
N GLU A 45 1.47 -19.47 11.13
CA GLU A 45 0.23 -20.21 10.81
C GLU A 45 -0.99 -19.63 11.54
N GLU A 46 -0.86 -19.33 12.83
CA GLU A 46 -1.93 -18.69 13.61
C GLU A 46 -2.24 -17.28 13.08
N THR A 47 -1.20 -16.51 12.75
CA THR A 47 -1.34 -15.17 12.20
C THR A 47 -2.12 -15.19 10.87
N LYS A 48 -1.75 -16.07 9.94
CA LYS A 48 -2.50 -16.28 8.68
C LYS A 48 -3.93 -16.70 8.95
N SER A 49 -4.14 -17.67 9.83
CA SER A 49 -5.48 -18.18 10.14
C SER A 49 -6.42 -17.08 10.65
N LYS A 50 -5.92 -16.19 11.53
CA LYS A 50 -6.70 -15.05 12.01
C LYS A 50 -7.00 -14.01 10.94
N LEU A 51 -6.03 -13.71 10.08
CA LEU A 51 -6.22 -12.82 8.93
C LEU A 51 -7.31 -13.38 7.99
N VAL A 52 -7.23 -14.65 7.62
CA VAL A 52 -8.25 -15.30 6.78
C VAL A 52 -9.62 -15.29 7.42
N ALA A 53 -9.72 -15.62 8.72
CA ALA A 53 -10.97 -15.59 9.46
C ALA A 53 -11.60 -14.19 9.53
N ALA A 54 -10.79 -13.14 9.40
CA ALA A 54 -11.23 -11.76 9.35
C ALA A 54 -11.54 -11.24 7.93
N GLY A 55 -11.46 -12.08 6.91
CA GLY A 55 -11.78 -11.74 5.52
C GLY A 55 -10.59 -11.25 4.68
N PHE A 56 -9.35 -11.39 5.19
CA PHE A 56 -8.17 -11.10 4.38
C PHE A 56 -7.78 -12.29 3.51
N GLU A 57 -7.18 -11.99 2.36
CA GLU A 57 -6.52 -12.93 1.48
C GLU A 57 -5.02 -12.93 1.79
N ILE A 58 -4.43 -14.12 1.97
CA ILE A 58 -2.96 -14.26 2.09
C ILE A 58 -2.38 -14.31 0.69
N VAL A 59 -1.58 -13.29 0.34
CA VAL A 59 -0.94 -13.15 -0.96
C VAL A 59 0.37 -13.93 -1.01
N ALA A 60 1.13 -13.90 0.09
CA ALA A 60 2.39 -14.62 0.21
C ALA A 60 2.78 -14.83 1.66
N GLU A 61 3.64 -15.82 1.88
CA GLU A 61 4.39 -16.04 3.10
C GLU A 61 5.85 -16.29 2.72
N GLU A 62 6.77 -15.59 3.37
CA GLU A 62 8.19 -15.70 3.08
C GLU A 62 9.05 -15.51 4.33
N GLU A 63 10.07 -16.35 4.50
CA GLU A 63 11.17 -16.07 5.43
C GLU A 63 12.01 -14.91 4.88
N VAL A 64 12.23 -13.87 5.68
CA VAL A 64 12.84 -12.61 5.21
C VAL A 64 14.03 -12.21 6.06
N GLY A 65 15.13 -11.82 5.41
CA GLY A 65 16.34 -11.41 6.12
C GLY A 65 16.98 -12.57 6.90
N LYS A 66 16.96 -12.48 8.24
CA LYS A 66 17.55 -13.51 9.11
C LYS A 66 16.53 -14.60 9.47
N LYS A 67 17.05 -15.75 9.89
CA LYS A 67 16.23 -16.89 10.35
C LYS A 67 15.28 -16.50 11.48
N GLY A 68 14.04 -16.99 11.41
CA GLY A 68 13.00 -16.75 12.42
C GLY A 68 12.18 -15.48 12.20
N LEU A 69 12.31 -14.84 11.02
CA LEU A 69 11.48 -13.73 10.59
C LEU A 69 10.63 -14.16 9.39
N THR A 70 9.31 -14.12 9.56
CA THR A 70 8.36 -14.49 8.50
C THR A 70 7.48 -13.31 8.16
N SER A 71 7.54 -12.86 6.90
CA SER A 71 6.69 -11.83 6.33
C SER A 71 5.49 -12.49 5.68
N ILE A 72 4.30 -12.14 6.17
CA ILE A 72 3.01 -12.55 5.61
C ILE A 72 2.43 -11.35 4.88
N VAL A 73 2.39 -11.39 3.56
CA VAL A 73 1.75 -10.35 2.74
C VAL A 73 0.27 -10.70 2.64
N PHE A 74 -0.60 -9.76 2.99
CA PHE A 74 -2.04 -9.97 2.96
C PHE A 74 -2.77 -8.78 2.34
N THR A 75 -3.96 -9.05 1.81
CA THR A 75 -4.80 -8.05 1.14
C THR A 75 -6.27 -8.22 1.49
N HIS A 76 -7.09 -7.26 1.07
CA HIS A 76 -8.54 -7.24 1.29
C HIS A 76 -9.24 -6.74 0.03
N GLU A 77 -10.49 -7.14 -0.23
CA GLU A 77 -11.25 -6.68 -1.42
C GLU A 77 -11.31 -5.16 -1.51
N LYS A 78 -11.66 -4.47 -0.40
CA LYS A 78 -11.58 -3.01 -0.30
C LYS A 78 -10.21 -2.45 -0.68
N LEU A 79 -9.12 -3.09 -0.26
CA LEU A 79 -7.76 -2.65 -0.55
C LEU A 79 -7.43 -2.81 -2.04
N LYS A 80 -7.80 -3.94 -2.65
CA LYS A 80 -7.68 -4.17 -4.10
C LYS A 80 -8.48 -3.14 -4.89
N ALA A 81 -9.68 -2.81 -4.46
CA ALA A 81 -10.51 -1.78 -5.09
C ALA A 81 -9.88 -0.38 -5.03
N LEU A 82 -9.31 0.01 -3.89
CA LEU A 82 -8.58 1.27 -3.74
C LEU A 82 -7.29 1.30 -4.58
N ALA A 83 -6.59 0.17 -4.67
CA ALA A 83 -5.34 0.02 -5.42
C ALA A 83 -5.53 -0.06 -6.94
N ASN A 84 -6.74 -0.39 -7.41
CA ASN A 84 -7.03 -0.51 -8.85
C ASN A 84 -7.22 0.87 -9.52
N ARG A 85 -6.23 1.75 -9.37
CA ARG A 85 -6.14 3.09 -9.95
C ARG A 85 -4.73 3.31 -10.51
N PRO A 86 -4.56 4.18 -11.52
CA PRO A 86 -3.24 4.50 -12.06
C PRO A 86 -2.23 4.81 -10.97
N SER A 87 -1.10 4.11 -11.00
CA SER A 87 0.04 4.26 -10.08
C SER A 87 -0.28 4.03 -8.60
N ARG A 88 -1.42 3.38 -8.26
CA ARG A 88 -1.80 3.03 -6.87
C ARG A 88 -1.75 1.54 -6.58
N GLY A 89 -1.37 0.71 -7.55
CA GLY A 89 -1.38 -0.73 -7.42
C GLY A 89 -0.53 -1.30 -6.28
N PHE A 90 0.54 -0.62 -5.87
CA PHE A 90 1.37 -1.01 -4.72
C PHE A 90 0.58 -1.14 -3.42
N LEU A 91 -0.53 -0.40 -3.27
CA LEU A 91 -1.39 -0.48 -2.09
C LEU A 91 -1.91 -1.90 -1.85
N ALA A 92 -2.19 -2.66 -2.91
CA ALA A 92 -2.79 -4.00 -2.79
C ALA A 92 -1.89 -5.04 -2.12
N GLY A 93 -0.57 -4.84 -2.11
CA GLY A 93 0.43 -5.71 -1.47
C GLY A 93 1.23 -5.01 -0.37
N ASN A 94 0.78 -3.85 0.10
CA ASN A 94 1.52 -3.05 1.07
C ASN A 94 1.34 -3.56 2.51
N LEU A 95 0.24 -4.24 2.81
CA LEU A 95 -0.03 -4.73 4.16
C LEU A 95 0.68 -6.05 4.43
N ARG A 96 1.40 -6.08 5.55
CA ARG A 96 2.24 -7.20 5.97
C ARG A 96 2.14 -7.42 7.47
N ALA A 97 2.21 -8.68 7.88
CA ALA A 97 2.48 -9.08 9.25
C ALA A 97 3.86 -9.73 9.30
N LEU A 98 4.77 -9.13 10.06
CA LEU A 98 6.09 -9.70 10.33
C LEU A 98 6.04 -10.45 11.65
N VAL A 99 6.13 -11.77 11.58
CA VAL A 99 6.27 -12.64 12.74
C VAL A 99 7.75 -12.76 13.07
N ASN A 100 8.10 -12.48 14.32
CA ASN A 100 9.46 -12.56 14.82
C ASN A 100 9.53 -13.56 15.98
N GLU A 101 10.06 -14.74 15.69
CA GLU A 101 10.16 -15.84 16.65
C GLU A 101 11.18 -15.53 17.76
N GLU A 102 12.26 -14.82 17.45
CA GLU A 102 13.30 -14.52 18.45
C GLU A 102 12.81 -13.49 19.48
N LYS A 103 12.13 -12.43 19.02
CA LYS A 103 11.58 -11.40 19.91
C LYS A 103 10.20 -11.74 20.47
N GLN A 104 9.58 -12.82 19.99
CA GLN A 104 8.21 -13.19 20.36
C GLN A 104 7.25 -12.01 20.13
N GLU A 105 7.20 -11.49 18.90
CA GLU A 105 6.30 -10.39 18.52
C GLU A 105 5.73 -10.57 17.11
N VAL A 106 4.56 -9.99 16.87
CA VAL A 106 3.99 -9.82 15.52
C VAL A 106 3.81 -8.34 15.24
N LYS A 107 4.52 -7.82 14.25
CA LYS A 107 4.41 -6.41 13.82
C LYS A 107 3.56 -6.34 12.55
N ILE A 108 2.44 -5.63 12.60
CA ILE A 108 1.45 -5.60 11.53
C ILE A 108 1.40 -4.20 10.93
N SER A 109 1.39 -4.09 9.61
CA SER A 109 1.22 -2.82 8.90
C SER A 109 -0.09 -2.15 9.32
N ASN A 110 -0.06 -0.86 9.70
CA ASN A 110 -1.28 -0.13 10.02
C ASN A 110 -2.02 0.27 8.72
N PRO A 111 -3.21 -0.30 8.43
CA PRO A 111 -3.96 0.05 7.22
C PRO A 111 -4.24 1.54 7.10
N TYR A 112 -4.52 2.24 8.21
CA TYR A 112 -4.80 3.67 8.19
C TYR A 112 -3.59 4.46 7.65
N TYR A 113 -2.40 4.14 8.15
CA TYR A 113 -1.16 4.75 7.70
C TYR A 113 -0.90 4.47 6.21
N PHE A 114 -0.88 3.19 5.81
CA PHE A 114 -0.47 2.82 4.46
C PHE A 114 -1.53 3.15 3.40
N ILE A 115 -2.83 3.11 3.71
CA ILE A 115 -3.87 3.54 2.77
C ILE A 115 -3.73 5.04 2.48
N LYS A 116 -3.59 5.88 3.52
CA LYS A 116 -3.39 7.32 3.32
C LYS A 116 -2.07 7.62 2.59
N ALA A 117 -0.98 6.97 3.00
CA ALA A 117 0.33 7.15 2.37
C ALA A 117 0.39 6.69 0.90
N ASN A 118 -0.43 5.73 0.47
CA ASN A 118 -0.44 5.32 -0.94
C ASN A 118 -1.45 6.12 -1.76
N LEU A 119 -2.63 6.42 -1.23
CA LEU A 119 -3.66 7.15 -1.96
C LEU A 119 -3.32 8.63 -2.12
N GLN A 120 -2.52 9.19 -1.20
CA GLN A 120 -2.04 10.58 -1.25
C GLN A 120 -3.24 11.53 -1.29
N THR A 121 -3.28 12.48 -2.24
CA THR A 121 -4.41 13.38 -2.47
C THR A 121 -5.72 12.70 -2.90
N GLN A 122 -5.69 11.40 -3.26
CA GLN A 122 -6.89 10.62 -3.59
C GLN A 122 -7.50 9.91 -2.38
N TYR A 123 -6.88 10.04 -1.20
CA TYR A 123 -7.39 9.48 0.04
C TYR A 123 -8.66 10.22 0.45
N GLN A 124 -9.71 9.47 0.79
CA GLN A 124 -10.91 10.00 1.42
C GLN A 124 -11.02 9.47 2.84
N VAL A 125 -11.42 10.33 3.77
CA VAL A 125 -11.62 9.89 5.16
C VAL A 125 -12.65 8.77 5.19
N GLY A 126 -12.29 7.65 5.83
CA GLY A 126 -13.10 6.44 5.86
C GLY A 126 -12.67 5.34 4.87
N ASP A 127 -11.76 5.61 3.94
CA ASP A 127 -11.24 4.59 3.01
C ASP A 127 -10.61 3.39 3.74
N GLU A 128 -10.02 3.64 4.91
CA GLU A 128 -9.41 2.64 5.78
C GLU A 128 -10.39 1.84 6.63
N THR A 129 -11.61 2.33 6.85
CA THR A 129 -12.49 1.88 7.93
C THR A 129 -12.78 0.38 7.86
N GLU A 130 -13.11 -0.13 6.68
CA GLU A 130 -13.42 -1.55 6.49
C GLU A 130 -12.21 -2.46 6.77
N VAL A 131 -11.04 -2.06 6.27
CA VAL A 131 -9.79 -2.81 6.44
C VAL A 131 -9.32 -2.77 7.90
N MET A 132 -9.47 -1.61 8.57
CA MET A 132 -9.20 -1.46 10.00
C MET A 132 -10.13 -2.33 10.86
N ASN A 133 -11.42 -2.36 10.53
CA ASN A 133 -12.39 -3.17 11.24
C ASN A 133 -12.12 -4.68 11.07
N ALA A 134 -11.75 -5.12 9.87
CA ALA A 134 -11.30 -6.49 9.64
C ALA A 134 -10.05 -6.79 10.48
N LEU A 135 -9.06 -5.89 10.48
CA LEU A 135 -7.83 -6.10 11.25
C LEU A 135 -8.08 -6.17 12.76
N ALA A 136 -8.95 -5.32 13.29
CA ALA A 136 -9.34 -5.34 14.70
C ALA A 136 -10.07 -6.63 15.11
N LYS A 137 -10.77 -7.30 14.19
CA LYS A 137 -11.34 -8.64 14.43
C LYS A 137 -10.24 -9.71 14.54
N ALA A 138 -9.23 -9.66 13.67
CA ALA A 138 -8.11 -10.60 13.71
C ALA A 138 -7.22 -10.38 14.94
N PHE A 139 -6.98 -9.11 15.32
CA PHE A 139 -6.10 -8.71 16.41
C PHE A 139 -6.81 -7.68 17.30
N PRO A 140 -7.64 -8.12 18.26
CA PRO A 140 -8.44 -7.22 19.10
C PRO A 140 -7.60 -6.43 20.10
N VAL A 141 -6.37 -6.90 20.39
CA VAL A 141 -5.44 -6.24 21.29
C VAL A 141 -4.14 -5.97 20.53
N THR A 142 -3.89 -4.69 20.27
CA THR A 142 -2.65 -4.21 19.65
C THR A 142 -2.17 -2.94 20.33
N THR A 143 -0.86 -2.69 20.30
CA THR A 143 -0.27 -1.42 20.70
C THR A 143 0.36 -0.71 19.50
N PRO A 144 0.39 0.64 19.47
CA PRO A 144 1.04 1.37 18.38
C PRO A 144 2.57 1.14 18.40
N SER A 145 3.20 1.10 17.22
CA SER A 145 4.65 1.16 17.11
C SER A 145 5.20 2.55 17.44
N GLU A 146 6.49 2.62 17.76
CA GLU A 146 7.22 3.90 17.88
C GLU A 146 7.31 4.61 16.54
N ASP A 147 7.59 3.87 15.46
CA ASP A 147 7.51 4.37 14.08
C ASP A 147 6.11 4.94 13.84
N LYS A 148 6.05 6.26 13.61
CA LYS A 148 4.82 7.02 13.37
C LYS A 148 5.12 8.28 12.56
N TRP A 149 4.10 8.81 11.90
CA TRP A 149 4.20 10.07 11.16
C TRP A 149 2.96 10.94 11.36
N LYS A 150 3.11 12.25 11.09
CA LYS A 150 1.99 13.19 11.13
C LYS A 150 0.95 12.80 10.09
N TYR A 151 -0.31 12.72 10.51
CA TYR A 151 -1.41 12.37 9.61
C TYR A 151 -1.43 13.27 8.37
N GLU A 152 -1.43 14.60 8.56
CA GLU A 152 -1.49 15.55 7.44
C GLU A 152 -0.29 15.46 6.50
N GLY A 153 0.88 15.07 7.01
CA GLY A 153 2.12 14.97 6.23
C GLY A 153 2.30 13.63 5.49
N LEU A 154 1.32 12.74 5.49
CA LEU A 154 1.39 11.48 4.73
C LEU A 154 1.10 11.66 3.25
N ALA A 155 0.25 12.65 2.90
CA ALA A 155 -0.22 12.84 1.53
C ALA A 155 0.83 13.46 0.59
N ASP A 156 1.92 13.99 1.16
CA ASP A 156 3.04 14.61 0.47
C ASP A 156 4.39 14.16 1.10
N TYR A 157 4.40 12.99 1.73
CA TYR A 157 5.57 12.50 2.44
C TYR A 157 6.80 12.45 1.54
N ARG A 158 7.91 12.92 2.09
CA ARG A 158 9.27 12.63 1.66
C ARG A 158 10.15 12.63 2.91
N PHE A 159 11.18 11.80 2.91
CA PHE A 159 12.08 11.73 4.06
C PHE A 159 12.77 13.06 4.35
N MET A 160 13.35 13.66 3.31
CA MET A 160 14.06 14.94 3.37
C MET A 160 13.89 15.72 2.08
N MET A 161 14.25 17.00 2.12
CA MET A 161 14.32 17.82 0.91
C MET A 161 15.25 17.17 -0.13
N GLY A 162 14.77 17.08 -1.37
CA GLY A 162 15.49 16.43 -2.46
C GLY A 162 15.39 14.91 -2.50
N MET A 163 14.67 14.28 -1.56
CA MET A 163 14.30 12.87 -1.67
C MET A 163 13.00 12.66 -2.45
N PRO A 164 12.80 11.46 -3.03
CA PRO A 164 11.64 11.15 -3.86
C PRO A 164 10.32 11.21 -3.08
N PHE A 165 9.26 11.60 -3.77
CA PHE A 165 7.88 11.43 -3.34
C PHE A 165 7.30 10.09 -3.81
N TYR A 166 6.06 9.78 -3.43
CA TYR A 166 5.35 8.59 -3.90
C TYR A 166 5.26 8.52 -5.44
N GLN A 167 5.11 9.67 -6.09
CA GLN A 167 4.89 9.79 -7.53
C GLN A 167 6.19 9.60 -8.32
N ASP A 168 7.35 9.71 -7.67
CA ASP A 168 8.68 9.52 -8.27
C ASP A 168 9.03 8.03 -8.37
N GLN A 169 8.09 7.22 -8.86
CA GLN A 169 8.28 5.79 -9.06
C GLN A 169 9.34 5.51 -10.13
N VAL A 170 10.14 4.47 -9.92
CA VAL A 170 11.20 4.10 -10.85
C VAL A 170 10.59 3.31 -12.00
N LEU A 171 10.63 3.87 -13.22
CA LEU A 171 10.33 3.13 -14.44
C LEU A 171 11.40 2.04 -14.64
N LEU A 172 10.96 0.78 -14.62
CA LEU A 172 11.82 -0.37 -14.86
C LEU A 172 11.91 -0.68 -16.36
N THR A 173 10.76 -0.67 -17.05
CA THR A 173 10.66 -0.84 -18.50
C THR A 173 9.33 -0.33 -19.04
N GLU A 174 9.27 -0.13 -20.36
CA GLU A 174 8.06 0.10 -21.14
C GLU A 174 7.93 -1.00 -22.20
N GLY A 175 6.71 -1.46 -22.45
CA GLY A 175 6.41 -2.55 -23.39
C GLY A 175 5.08 -2.36 -24.10
N THR A 176 4.73 -3.32 -24.97
CA THR A 176 3.55 -3.19 -25.84
C THR A 176 2.26 -3.62 -25.16
N SER A 177 2.32 -4.54 -24.17
CA SER A 177 1.14 -4.99 -23.43
C SER A 177 1.49 -5.42 -22.01
N VAL A 178 0.50 -5.32 -21.11
CA VAL A 178 0.64 -5.73 -19.70
C VAL A 178 0.93 -7.23 -19.61
N ALA A 179 0.25 -8.06 -20.42
CA ALA A 179 0.44 -9.50 -20.45
C ALA A 179 1.90 -9.87 -20.78
N GLN A 180 2.49 -9.24 -21.81
CA GLN A 180 3.89 -9.46 -22.18
C GLN A 180 4.84 -9.11 -21.03
N LEU A 181 4.64 -7.97 -20.37
CA LEU A 181 5.52 -7.58 -19.26
C LEU A 181 5.39 -8.52 -18.05
N VAL A 182 4.17 -8.98 -17.74
CA VAL A 182 3.94 -9.97 -16.67
C VAL A 182 4.63 -11.30 -17.00
N GLU A 183 4.51 -11.76 -18.24
CA GLU A 183 5.17 -12.98 -18.73
C GLU A 183 6.69 -12.88 -18.60
N ASN A 184 7.30 -11.84 -19.20
CA ASN A 184 8.75 -11.59 -19.11
C ASN A 184 9.23 -11.57 -17.66
N ALA A 185 8.54 -10.83 -16.78
CA ALA A 185 8.92 -10.72 -15.38
C ALA A 185 8.84 -12.08 -14.66
N THR A 186 7.79 -12.85 -14.93
CA THR A 186 7.57 -14.18 -14.33
C THR A 186 8.65 -15.16 -14.77
N GLU A 187 8.93 -15.23 -16.08
CA GLU A 187 9.93 -16.12 -16.66
C GLU A 187 11.36 -15.80 -16.22
N ASN A 188 11.68 -14.52 -16.07
CA ASN A 188 13.00 -14.07 -15.65
C ASN A 188 13.20 -14.14 -14.13
N ALA A 189 12.16 -13.89 -13.33
CA ALA A 189 12.24 -13.97 -11.88
C ALA A 189 12.37 -15.43 -11.40
N LYS A 190 11.73 -16.39 -12.06
CA LYS A 190 11.79 -17.83 -11.71
C LYS A 190 11.53 -18.05 -10.21
N LYS A 191 12.46 -18.69 -9.52
CA LYS A 191 12.42 -18.95 -8.06
C LYS A 191 12.41 -17.69 -7.18
N ASN A 192 12.69 -16.53 -7.74
CA ASN A 192 12.62 -15.25 -7.05
C ASN A 192 11.23 -14.62 -7.15
N LEU A 193 10.33 -15.11 -8.02
CA LEU A 193 8.94 -14.69 -7.98
C LEU A 193 8.28 -15.26 -6.73
N VAL A 194 7.68 -14.39 -5.92
CA VAL A 194 6.97 -14.75 -4.68
C VAL A 194 5.47 -14.77 -4.92
N PHE A 195 4.93 -13.76 -5.60
CA PHE A 195 3.52 -13.73 -5.96
C PHE A 195 3.27 -12.91 -7.23
N THR A 196 2.13 -13.17 -7.86
CA THR A 196 1.54 -12.34 -8.91
C THR A 196 0.09 -12.07 -8.51
N LEU A 197 -0.22 -10.81 -8.18
CA LEU A 197 -1.55 -10.37 -7.78
C LEU A 197 -2.19 -9.59 -8.93
N LYS A 198 -3.28 -10.12 -9.48
CA LYS A 198 -4.08 -9.46 -10.51
C LYS A 198 -5.06 -8.48 -9.87
N LEU A 199 -4.99 -7.19 -10.22
CA LEU A 199 -5.95 -6.16 -9.78
C LEU A 199 -7.03 -5.92 -10.84
N SER A 200 -6.64 -5.98 -12.11
CA SER A 200 -7.52 -5.99 -13.28
C SER A 200 -6.76 -6.57 -14.48
N ASP A 201 -7.40 -6.67 -15.65
CA ASP A 201 -6.71 -7.12 -16.88
C ASP A 201 -5.55 -6.21 -17.28
N ASN A 202 -5.58 -4.94 -16.85
CA ASN A 202 -4.59 -3.93 -17.18
C ASN A 202 -3.66 -3.58 -16.02
N ARG A 203 -3.69 -4.34 -14.91
CA ARG A 203 -2.88 -4.04 -13.72
C ARG A 203 -2.56 -5.27 -12.89
N PHE A 204 -1.27 -5.51 -12.69
CA PHE A 204 -0.72 -6.60 -11.89
C PHE A 204 0.32 -6.05 -10.91
N LEU A 205 0.39 -6.67 -9.73
CA LEU A 205 1.41 -6.42 -8.73
C LEU A 205 2.19 -7.72 -8.52
N LEU A 206 3.49 -7.69 -8.76
CA LEU A 206 4.38 -8.83 -8.52
C LEU A 206 5.17 -8.60 -7.24
N GLY A 207 5.36 -9.66 -6.46
CA GLY A 207 6.31 -9.71 -5.36
C GLY A 207 7.53 -10.53 -5.75
N VAL A 208 8.73 -9.99 -5.54
CA VAL A 208 9.99 -10.63 -5.91
C VAL A 208 11.00 -10.60 -4.77
N ARG A 209 11.76 -11.68 -4.65
CA ARG A 209 12.91 -11.79 -3.76
C ARG A 209 14.03 -10.91 -4.28
N LEU A 210 14.62 -10.14 -3.39
CA LEU A 210 15.90 -9.51 -3.65
C LEU A 210 17.02 -10.51 -3.39
N SER A 211 18.18 -10.32 -4.03
CA SER A 211 19.33 -11.16 -3.76
C SER A 211 19.80 -11.00 -2.31
N LYS A 212 20.41 -12.05 -1.76
CA LYS A 212 20.98 -12.06 -0.40
C LYS A 212 21.88 -10.88 -0.07
N ARG A 213 22.54 -10.29 -1.07
CA ARG A 213 23.39 -9.11 -0.88
C ARG A 213 22.55 -7.84 -0.75
N THR A 214 21.49 -7.72 -1.54
CA THR A 214 20.62 -6.55 -1.55
C THR A 214 19.71 -6.55 -0.32
N GLU A 215 19.08 -7.69 0.03
CA GLU A 215 18.13 -7.78 1.16
C GLU A 215 18.76 -7.56 2.54
N LYS A 216 20.08 -7.74 2.67
CA LYS A 216 20.87 -7.49 3.89
C LYS A 216 20.79 -6.05 4.41
N PHE A 217 20.18 -5.13 3.66
CA PHE A 217 19.88 -3.80 4.18
C PHE A 217 19.10 -3.91 5.49
N ALA A 218 18.14 -4.84 5.58
CA ALA A 218 17.33 -5.02 6.79
C ALA A 218 18.22 -5.29 8.01
N GLU A 219 19.21 -6.17 7.91
CA GLU A 219 20.15 -6.42 9.02
C GLU A 219 20.94 -5.16 9.41
N LYS A 220 21.32 -4.32 8.44
CA LYS A 220 22.10 -3.10 8.70
C LYS A 220 21.28 -2.02 9.42
N ILE A 221 20.00 -1.88 9.10
CA ILE A 221 19.12 -0.86 9.67
C ILE A 221 18.20 -1.40 10.78
N GLY A 222 18.31 -2.69 11.11
CA GLY A 222 17.53 -3.38 12.14
C GLY A 222 16.71 -4.52 11.53
N ALA A 223 16.91 -5.76 12.01
CA ALA A 223 16.34 -6.96 11.37
C ALA A 223 14.80 -6.94 11.24
N ASP A 224 14.11 -6.26 12.16
CA ASP A 224 12.65 -6.04 12.07
C ASP A 224 12.24 -5.19 10.85
N LYS A 225 13.19 -4.53 10.20
CA LYS A 225 12.99 -3.81 8.94
C LYS A 225 12.94 -4.71 7.71
N ALA A 226 13.13 -6.02 7.87
CA ALA A 226 12.86 -7.01 6.83
C ALA A 226 11.36 -7.09 6.47
N GLY A 227 10.48 -6.53 7.29
CA GLY A 227 9.03 -6.51 7.09
C GLY A 227 8.52 -5.77 5.85
N ILE A 228 9.40 -5.20 5.01
CA ILE A 228 9.04 -4.66 3.68
C ILE A 228 9.37 -5.62 2.51
N LEU A 229 9.91 -6.79 2.80
CA LEU A 229 10.19 -7.85 1.81
C LEU A 229 9.02 -8.85 1.73
N PRO A 230 8.70 -9.41 0.54
CA PRO A 230 9.37 -9.22 -0.76
C PRO A 230 9.18 -7.83 -1.39
N TRP A 231 10.08 -7.45 -2.29
CA TRP A 231 9.98 -6.19 -3.03
C TRP A 231 8.91 -6.26 -4.11
N MET A 232 8.30 -5.13 -4.47
CA MET A 232 7.16 -5.12 -5.39
C MET A 232 7.47 -4.47 -6.73
N ILE A 233 6.84 -5.01 -7.79
CA ILE A 233 6.82 -4.44 -9.13
C ILE A 233 5.35 -4.25 -9.54
N LEU A 234 4.98 -3.02 -9.86
CA LEU A 234 3.67 -2.69 -10.43
C LEU A 234 3.78 -2.73 -11.95
N ILE A 235 2.97 -3.55 -12.61
CA ILE A 235 2.85 -3.57 -14.07
C ILE A 235 1.44 -3.08 -14.42
N GLU A 236 1.35 -2.00 -15.17
CA GLU A 236 0.05 -1.45 -15.56
C GLU A 236 0.06 -0.80 -16.95
N GLU A 237 -1.14 -0.67 -17.52
CA GLU A 237 -1.37 0.18 -18.68
C GLU A 237 -1.15 1.66 -18.29
N ALA A 238 -0.45 2.39 -19.16
CA ALA A 238 -0.23 3.82 -19.04
C ALA A 238 -0.56 4.52 -20.37
N ASP A 239 -1.06 5.76 -20.27
CA ASP A 239 -1.19 6.66 -21.42
C ASP A 239 0.07 7.52 -21.51
N VAL A 240 0.75 7.46 -22.65
CA VAL A 240 1.97 8.22 -22.94
C VAL A 240 1.76 8.90 -24.27
N ASP A 241 1.61 10.22 -24.24
CA ASP A 241 1.38 11.06 -25.42
C ASP A 241 0.19 10.57 -26.28
N GLY A 242 -0.91 10.14 -25.64
CA GLY A 242 -2.12 9.65 -26.30
C GLY A 242 -2.00 8.22 -26.83
N LYS A 243 -0.94 7.49 -26.47
CA LYS A 243 -0.75 6.07 -26.80
C LYS A 243 -0.83 5.23 -25.54
N LYS A 244 -1.63 4.17 -25.61
CA LYS A 244 -1.66 3.13 -24.58
C LYS A 244 -0.42 2.26 -24.72
N VAL A 245 0.37 2.20 -23.65
CA VAL A 245 1.53 1.34 -23.50
C VAL A 245 1.43 0.58 -22.17
N ALA A 246 2.28 -0.41 -21.96
CA ALA A 246 2.43 -1.03 -20.66
C ALA A 246 3.73 -0.56 -20.00
N ARG A 247 3.70 -0.28 -18.70
CA ARG A 247 4.89 0.09 -17.94
C ARG A 247 5.02 -0.76 -16.69
N ALA A 248 6.26 -1.11 -16.38
CA ALA A 248 6.62 -1.73 -15.11
C ALA A 248 7.34 -0.70 -14.24
N TYR A 249 6.89 -0.56 -13.00
CA TYR A 249 7.41 0.38 -12.02
C TYR A 249 7.84 -0.35 -10.76
N ALA A 250 8.82 0.22 -10.07
CA ALA A 250 9.08 -0.03 -8.66
C ALA A 250 8.85 1.26 -7.87
N MET A 251 8.44 1.13 -6.62
CA MET A 251 8.55 2.26 -5.70
C MET A 251 10.03 2.62 -5.55
N ASP A 252 10.38 3.91 -5.59
CA ASP A 252 11.76 4.31 -5.30
C ASP A 252 12.15 3.78 -3.91
N ALA A 253 13.28 3.08 -3.85
CA ALA A 253 13.68 2.38 -2.64
C ALA A 253 13.95 3.32 -1.46
N LYS A 254 14.41 4.56 -1.70
CA LYS A 254 14.57 5.56 -0.64
C LYS A 254 13.20 5.94 -0.08
N TYR A 255 12.23 6.22 -0.95
CA TYR A 255 10.87 6.52 -0.52
C TYR A 255 10.26 5.31 0.23
N HIS A 256 10.32 4.11 -0.34
CA HIS A 256 9.69 2.92 0.22
C HIS A 256 10.24 2.58 1.61
N ILE A 257 11.57 2.64 1.79
CA ILE A 257 12.20 2.43 3.10
C ILE A 257 11.81 3.54 4.07
N ALA A 258 11.86 4.81 3.64
CA ALA A 258 11.57 5.95 4.50
C ALA A 258 10.11 5.99 4.97
N ILE A 259 9.14 5.73 4.09
CA ILE A 259 7.72 5.76 4.48
C ILE A 259 7.39 4.59 5.40
N SER A 260 8.10 3.47 5.26
CA SER A 260 7.92 2.29 6.10
C SER A 260 8.61 2.44 7.47
N TYR A 261 9.68 3.24 7.56
CA TYR A 261 10.44 3.46 8.79
C TYR A 261 10.71 4.96 8.99
N PRO A 262 9.68 5.75 9.33
CA PRO A 262 9.81 7.21 9.42
C PRO A 262 10.79 7.70 10.48
N LEU A 263 11.17 6.85 11.45
CA LEU A 263 12.20 7.16 12.44
C LEU A 263 13.62 6.72 12.03
N LEU A 264 13.79 6.16 10.83
CA LEU A 264 15.13 5.83 10.31
C LEU A 264 15.91 7.12 10.06
N ASP A 265 17.03 7.29 10.75
CA ASP A 265 17.81 8.52 10.67
C ASP A 265 18.77 8.55 9.47
N LEU A 266 19.48 9.67 9.33
CA LEU A 266 20.50 9.87 8.32
C LEU A 266 21.62 8.82 8.36
N GLY A 267 22.03 8.40 9.57
CA GLY A 267 23.07 7.38 9.75
C GLY A 267 22.61 6.02 9.23
N GLY A 268 21.38 5.65 9.53
CA GLY A 268 20.70 4.49 9.00
C GLY A 268 20.68 4.49 7.47
N PHE A 269 20.21 5.57 6.85
CA PHE A 269 20.23 5.70 5.38
C PHE A 269 21.64 5.66 4.78
N ALA A 270 22.62 6.30 5.42
CA ALA A 270 24.01 6.26 4.97
C ALA A 270 24.56 4.82 4.96
N SER A 271 24.21 4.00 5.95
CA SER A 271 24.65 2.60 6.06
C SER A 271 24.17 1.69 4.90
N ILE A 272 23.09 2.11 4.22
CA ILE A 272 22.45 1.40 3.10
C ILE A 272 22.46 2.21 1.80
N MET A 273 23.34 3.21 1.66
CA MET A 273 23.31 4.15 0.52
C MET A 273 23.42 3.49 -0.86
N SER A 274 24.06 2.32 -0.97
CA SER A 274 24.18 1.56 -2.22
C SER A 274 22.97 0.69 -2.54
N ILE A 275 22.08 0.46 -1.56
CA ILE A 275 20.98 -0.49 -1.68
C ILE A 275 19.91 -0.02 -2.67
N PRO A 276 19.47 1.27 -2.68
CA PRO A 276 18.50 1.74 -3.66
C PRO A 276 18.88 1.43 -5.11
N GLY A 277 20.11 1.80 -5.51
CA GLY A 277 20.58 1.52 -6.88
C GLY A 277 20.74 0.02 -7.17
N ALA A 278 21.06 -0.80 -6.15
CA ALA A 278 21.15 -2.24 -6.30
C ALA A 278 19.76 -2.88 -6.53
N ILE A 279 18.72 -2.40 -5.85
CA ILE A 279 17.34 -2.81 -6.04
C ILE A 279 16.92 -2.49 -7.48
N ASP A 280 17.07 -1.24 -7.92
CA ASP A 280 16.67 -0.82 -9.28
C ASP A 280 17.36 -1.67 -10.36
N ALA A 281 18.68 -1.88 -10.20
CA ALA A 281 19.46 -2.68 -11.14
C ALA A 281 19.05 -4.16 -11.13
N GLU A 282 18.58 -4.69 -10.00
CA GLU A 282 18.11 -6.06 -9.88
C GLU A 282 16.73 -6.23 -10.52
N LEU A 283 15.77 -5.37 -10.21
CA LEU A 283 14.40 -5.44 -10.76
C LEU A 283 14.37 -5.25 -12.27
N LYS A 284 15.21 -4.35 -12.81
CA LYS A 284 15.34 -4.13 -14.26
C LYS A 284 15.80 -5.38 -15.03
N LYS A 285 16.44 -6.36 -14.37
CA LYS A 285 16.87 -7.60 -15.04
C LYS A 285 15.72 -8.52 -15.40
N TYR A 286 14.55 -8.38 -14.75
CA TYR A 286 13.39 -9.20 -15.06
C TYR A 286 12.72 -8.84 -16.39
N PHE A 287 13.16 -7.76 -17.04
CA PHE A 287 12.61 -7.26 -18.30
C PHE A 287 13.64 -7.17 -19.43
N LYS A 288 14.79 -7.83 -19.27
CA LYS A 288 15.86 -7.92 -20.28
C LYS A 288 15.89 -9.28 -20.93
#